data_AF-A0A1M6IIG4-F1
#
_entry.id   AF-A0A1M6IIG4-F1
#
_cell.length_a   1.000
_cell.length_b   1.000
_cell.length_c   1.000
_cell.angle_alpha   90.00
_cell.angle_beta   90.00
_cell.angle_gamma   90.00
#
_symmetry.space_group_name_H-M   'P 1'
#
loop_
_entity.id
_entity.type
_entity.pdbx_description
1 polymer ?
#
loop_
_entity_poly.entity_id
_entity_poly.type
_entity_poly.pdbx_seq_one_letter_code
_entity_poly.pdbx_strand_id
1 'polypeptide(L)' 'MAVPKKKVSPSRRGMRRSHEALSREAHAECPNCGELRRPHNICVSCGFYDGREVVAAGKPLKAAVRA' A
#
# COMPACT_ATOMS: atom_id res chain seq x y z
N MET A 1 -2.83 -32.40 -22.62
CA MET A 1 -2.96 -30.98 -22.17
C MET A 1 -3.77 -30.21 -23.20
N ALA A 2 -4.72 -29.38 -22.76
CA ALA A 2 -5.43 -28.50 -23.68
C ALA A 2 -4.51 -27.37 -24.15
N VAL A 3 -4.35 -27.23 -25.47
CA VAL A 3 -3.55 -26.16 -26.08
C VAL A 3 -4.45 -25.19 -26.83
N PRO A 4 -4.14 -23.89 -26.82
CA PRO A 4 -4.92 -22.91 -27.59
C PRO A 4 -4.79 -23.18 -29.09
N LYS A 5 -5.93 -23.31 -29.77
CA LYS A 5 -5.96 -23.55 -31.23
C LYS A 5 -5.43 -22.37 -32.05
N LYS A 6 -5.54 -21.14 -31.54
CA LYS A 6 -5.13 -19.89 -32.22
C LYS A 6 -4.55 -18.89 -31.23
N LYS A 7 -3.72 -17.97 -31.73
CA LYS A 7 -3.20 -16.83 -30.97
C LYS A 7 -4.35 -15.90 -30.53
N VAL A 8 -4.31 -15.46 -29.27
CA VAL A 8 -5.23 -14.44 -28.75
C VAL A 8 -4.86 -13.08 -29.37
N SER A 9 -5.84 -12.39 -29.96
CA SER A 9 -5.61 -11.07 -30.57
C SER A 9 -5.18 -10.04 -29.52
N PRO A 10 -4.37 -9.02 -29.89
CA PRO A 10 -3.97 -7.96 -28.96
C PRO A 10 -5.16 -7.25 -28.31
N SER A 11 -6.23 -7.00 -29.08
CA SER A 11 -7.48 -6.41 -28.59
C SER A 11 -8.14 -7.29 -27.51
N ARG A 12 -8.30 -8.60 -27.73
CA ARG A 12 -8.90 -9.51 -26.74
C ARG A 12 -8.05 -9.64 -25.47
N ARG A 13 -6.71 -9.64 -25.62
CA ARG A 13 -5.80 -9.59 -24.47
C ARG A 13 -5.94 -8.28 -23.69
N GLY A 14 -6.03 -7.14 -24.39
CA GLY A 14 -6.19 -5.82 -23.78
C GLY A 14 -7.50 -5.68 -23.00
N MET A 15 -8.62 -6.08 -23.59
CA MET A 15 -9.94 -6.09 -22.93
C MET A 15 -9.97 -7.01 -21.71
N ARG A 16 -9.22 -8.12 -21.71
CA ARG A 16 -9.10 -8.95 -20.50
C ARG A 16 -8.32 -8.24 -19.39
N ARG A 17 -7.24 -7.53 -19.76
CA ARG A 17 -6.36 -6.82 -18.83
C ARG A 17 -6.90 -5.46 -18.37
N SER A 18 -8.00 -4.96 -18.94
CA SER A 18 -8.53 -3.63 -18.58
C SER A 18 -8.98 -3.53 -17.12
N HIS A 19 -9.26 -4.67 -16.48
CA HIS A 19 -9.65 -4.75 -15.08
C HIS A 19 -8.46 -4.98 -14.13
N GLU A 20 -7.26 -5.23 -14.65
CA GLU A 20 -6.04 -5.51 -13.87
C GLU A 20 -5.33 -4.21 -13.43
N ALA A 21 -6.07 -3.16 -13.08
CA ALA A 21 -5.52 -1.88 -12.64
C ALA A 21 -5.25 -1.87 -11.14
N LEU A 22 -4.12 -1.27 -10.72
CA LEU A 22 -3.81 -1.08 -9.31
C LEU A 22 -4.61 0.10 -8.74
N SER A 23 -5.24 -0.10 -7.58
CA SER A 23 -5.91 0.97 -6.83
C SER A 23 -4.90 1.77 -6.00
N ARG A 24 -5.16 3.07 -5.83
CA ARG A 24 -4.40 3.90 -4.88
C ARG A 24 -4.82 3.56 -3.46
N GLU A 25 -3.85 3.60 -2.55
CA GLU A 25 -4.10 3.43 -1.12
C GLU A 25 -4.54 4.75 -0.50
N ALA A 26 -5.31 4.66 0.59
CA ALA A 26 -5.73 5.83 1.35
C ALA A 26 -4.60 6.31 2.28
N HIS A 27 -4.35 7.61 2.27
CA HIS A 27 -3.44 8.28 3.18
C HIS A 27 -4.17 9.45 3.86
N ALA A 28 -3.93 9.61 5.16
CA ALA A 28 -4.49 10.68 5.98
C ALA A 28 -3.35 11.35 6.75
N GLU A 29 -3.50 12.63 7.06
CA GLU A 29 -2.51 13.36 7.84
C GLU A 29 -2.47 12.85 9.30
N CYS A 30 -1.28 12.78 9.87
CA CYS A 30 -1.12 12.48 11.29
C CYS A 30 -1.36 13.75 12.12
N PRO A 31 -2.25 13.71 13.13
CA PRO A 31 -2.54 14.89 13.96
C PRO A 31 -1.36 15.33 14.85
N ASN A 32 -0.36 14.47 15.06
CA ASN A 32 0.79 14.78 15.91
C ASN A 32 1.97 15.38 15.13
N CYS A 33 2.29 14.83 13.94
CA CYS A 33 3.49 15.23 13.19
C CYS A 33 3.20 15.79 11.79
N GLY A 34 1.94 15.84 11.35
CA GLY A 34 1.55 16.35 10.02
C GLY A 34 1.94 15.45 8.84
N GLU A 35 2.64 14.34 9.06
CA GLU A 35 3.05 13.45 7.97
C GLU A 35 1.92 12.51 7.53
N LEU A 36 1.92 12.14 6.25
CA LEU A 36 0.96 11.20 5.68
C LEU A 36 1.14 9.81 6.30
N ARG A 37 0.07 9.29 6.90
CA ARG A 37 -0.04 7.93 7.44
C ARG A 37 -1.17 7.17 6.78
N ARG A 38 -1.13 5.84 6.84
CA ARG A 38 -2.30 5.03 6.50
C ARG A 38 -3.36 5.17 7.61
N PRO A 39 -4.66 5.25 7.27
CA PRO A 39 -5.73 5.17 8.25
C PRO A 39 -5.61 3.89 9.11
N HIS A 40 -6.04 3.96 10.37
CA HIS A 40 -5.98 2.86 11.36
C HIS A 40 -4.61 2.23 11.61
N ASN A 41 -3.52 2.86 11.15
CA ASN A 41 -2.16 2.41 11.40
C ASN A 41 -1.42 3.41 12.31
N ILE A 42 -0.43 2.88 13.03
CA ILE A 42 0.53 3.68 13.79
C ILE A 42 1.31 4.57 12.80
N CYS A 43 1.52 5.83 13.17
CA CYS A 43 2.36 6.69 12.35
C CYS A 43 3.80 6.17 12.38
N VAL A 44 4.35 5.86 11.20
CA VAL A 44 5.71 5.30 11.07
C VAL A 44 6.80 6.31 11.48
N SER A 45 6.48 7.61 11.42
CA SER A 45 7.41 8.69 11.71
C SER A 45 7.44 9.08 13.19
N CYS A 46 6.28 9.16 13.86
CA CYS A 46 6.22 9.57 15.26
C CYS A 46 5.94 8.42 16.24
N GLY A 47 5.51 7.23 15.78
CA GLY A 47 5.22 6.10 16.68
C GLY A 47 3.92 6.23 17.47
N PHE A 48 3.12 7.27 17.19
CA PHE A 48 1.85 7.52 17.87
C PHE A 48 0.67 6.87 17.14
N TYR A 49 -0.29 6.39 17.94
CA TYR A 49 -1.62 5.98 17.52
C TYR A 49 -2.63 6.45 18.56
N ASP A 50 -3.69 7.12 18.10
CA ASP A 50 -4.79 7.58 18.95
C ASP A 50 -4.34 8.39 20.19
N GLY A 51 -3.39 9.31 19.96
CA GLY A 51 -2.84 10.19 21.00
C GLY A 51 -1.90 9.50 22.00
N ARG A 52 -1.62 8.20 21.86
CA ARG A 52 -0.70 7.44 22.71
C ARG A 52 0.57 7.09 21.96
N GLU A 53 1.71 7.17 22.65
CA GLU A 53 2.98 6.65 22.17
C GLU A 53 2.96 5.12 22.30
N VAL A 54 2.95 4.41 21.16
CA VAL A 54 2.86 2.94 21.13
C VAL A 54 4.25 2.30 20.99
N VAL A 55 5.21 3.03 20.43
CA VAL A 55 6.58 2.56 20.23
C VAL A 55 7.54 3.54 20.88
N ALA A 56 8.25 3.08 21.92
CA ALA A 56 9.28 3.87 22.59
C ALA A 56 10.36 4.28 21.59
N ALA A 57 10.61 5.58 21.49
CA ALA A 57 11.55 6.22 20.57
C ALA A 57 12.96 5.56 20.63
N GLY A 58 13.22 4.64 19.70
CA GLY A 58 14.54 4.02 19.55
C GLY A 58 14.86 3.57 18.12
N LYS A 59 13.85 3.32 17.27
CA LYS A 59 14.05 3.01 15.86
C LYS A 59 12.92 3.60 15.00
N PRO A 60 13.21 4.36 13.94
CA PRO A 60 12.20 4.71 12.96
C PRO A 60 11.70 3.42 12.31
N LEU A 61 10.41 3.11 12.45
CA LEU A 61 9.80 1.90 11.90
C LEU A 61 9.93 1.82 10.36
N LYS A 62 10.25 2.92 9.69
CA LYS A 62 10.56 2.99 8.25
C LYS A 62 11.69 2.03 7.85
N ALA A 63 12.60 1.67 8.76
CA ALA A 63 13.71 0.74 8.52
C ALA A 63 13.36 -0.75 8.76
N ALA A 64 12.30 -1.06 9.52
CA ALA A 64 11.98 -2.43 9.93
C ALA A 64 11.03 -3.17 8.96
N VAL A 65 10.28 -2.43 8.12
CA VAL A 65 9.20 -2.98 7.27
C VAL A 65 9.65 -3.20 5.80
N ARG A 66 10.87 -2.78 5.44
CA ARG A 66 11.45 -2.96 4.09
C ARG A 66 12.63 -3.95 4.02
N ALA A 67 12.84 -4.72 5.09
CA ALA A 67 13.77 -5.85 5.11
C ALA A 67 13.04 -7.14 4.72
#